data_AF-A0A074XIR4-F1
#
_entry.id   AF-A0A074XIR4-F1
#
_cell.length_a   1.000
_cell.length_b   1.000
_cell.length_c   1.000
_cell.angle_alpha   90.00
_cell.angle_beta   90.00
_cell.angle_gamma   90.00
#
_symmetry.space_group_name_H-M   'P 1'
#
loop_
_entity.id
_entity.type
_entity.pdbx_description
1 polymer ?
#
loop_
_entity_poly.entity_id
_entity_poly.type
_entity_poly.pdbx_seq_one_letter_code
_entity_poly.pdbx_strand_id
1 'polypeptide(L)'
;MSYLNATAILEHALPHTSDTYWNQFESVSKYNVHLNYFERLWMAWYAYIGNDVLATGIMSFMMHELVYFGRSLPWIIIDCIPYFNKYKIQNQKIPTAAEQWQCAKLVLLSHFTVELPQIWLFHPMAQFFGLGTEVPFPPVWKMAYQIAIFFVLEDAWHYWMHRAFHWGPLYKAVHKIHHQYSAPFGLAAEYASPIEVMSLGFGTVGIPIVWCAITKDLHILTMYIWIVLRLFQAIDAHSGYEFPWSLHHFLPFWAGAEHHDVHHEKFIGNYSSSFRWWDYVLDTEAGAEASKRRREKKLAKARKAQ
;
A
#
# COMPACT_ATOMS: atom_id res chain seq x y z
N MET A 1 -18.17 -35.19 2.36
CA MET A 1 -17.86 -33.81 2.79
C MET A 1 -18.32 -32.89 1.67
N SER A 2 -19.53 -32.33 1.81
CA SER A 2 -20.13 -31.46 0.80
C SER A 2 -19.67 -30.03 1.03
N TYR A 3 -18.96 -29.46 0.06
CA TYR A 3 -18.69 -28.04 -0.02
C TYR A 3 -20.02 -27.33 -0.33
N LEU A 4 -20.51 -26.51 0.59
CA LEU A 4 -21.71 -25.71 0.37
C LEU A 4 -21.32 -24.44 -0.37
N ASN A 5 -21.80 -24.33 -1.61
CA ASN A 5 -21.71 -23.12 -2.43
C ASN A 5 -22.81 -22.16 -1.98
N ALA A 6 -22.51 -20.86 -1.86
CA ALA A 6 -23.41 -19.85 -1.26
C ALA A 6 -24.77 -19.71 -1.97
N THR A 7 -24.88 -20.22 -3.20
CA THR A 7 -26.11 -20.27 -3.99
C THR A 7 -27.12 -21.35 -3.56
N ALA A 8 -26.69 -22.41 -2.87
CA ALA A 8 -27.59 -23.53 -2.52
C ALA A 8 -28.45 -23.29 -1.27
N ILE A 9 -28.18 -22.23 -0.49
CA ILE A 9 -28.92 -21.90 0.73
C ILE A 9 -30.16 -21.02 0.41
N LEU A 10 -30.29 -20.52 -0.82
CA LEU A 10 -31.33 -19.56 -1.17
C LEU A 10 -32.73 -20.14 -1.46
N GLU A 11 -32.90 -21.46 -1.62
CA GLU A 11 -34.17 -22.02 -2.10
C GLU A 11 -35.12 -22.58 -1.02
N HIS A 12 -34.72 -22.66 0.26
CA HIS A 12 -35.63 -23.12 1.31
C HIS A 12 -35.66 -22.22 2.56
N ALA A 13 -36.80 -21.53 2.67
CA ALA A 13 -37.38 -20.89 3.87
C ALA A 13 -37.03 -19.41 4.12
N LEU A 14 -37.89 -18.49 3.63
CA LEU A 14 -38.85 -17.68 4.41
C LEU A 14 -39.30 -16.41 3.63
N PRO A 15 -40.46 -15.80 3.97
CA PRO A 15 -40.97 -14.62 3.28
C PRO A 15 -40.04 -13.40 3.48
N HIS A 16 -39.95 -12.56 2.46
CA HIS A 16 -39.18 -11.31 2.35
C HIS A 16 -39.48 -10.23 3.42
N THR A 17 -39.29 -10.52 4.69
CA THR A 17 -39.48 -9.53 5.77
C THR A 17 -38.29 -9.55 6.71
N SER A 18 -37.13 -9.01 6.29
CA SER A 18 -36.04 -8.53 7.19
C SER A 18 -34.76 -8.05 6.44
N ASP A 19 -34.86 -7.15 5.45
CA ASP A 19 -33.73 -6.68 4.60
C ASP A 19 -32.72 -5.72 5.28
N THR A 20 -32.18 -6.06 6.46
CA THR A 20 -31.13 -5.24 7.09
C THR A 20 -29.87 -6.06 7.35
N TYR A 21 -28.71 -5.40 7.33
CA TYR A 21 -27.43 -6.01 7.68
C TYR A 21 -27.47 -6.73 9.04
N TRP A 22 -28.12 -6.12 10.05
CA TRP A 22 -28.19 -6.68 11.39
C TRP A 22 -29.05 -7.94 11.48
N ASN A 23 -30.13 -8.02 10.68
CA ASN A 23 -30.91 -9.26 10.58
C ASN A 23 -30.07 -10.39 9.96
N GLN A 24 -29.26 -10.08 8.94
CA GLN A 24 -28.30 -11.05 8.38
C GLN A 24 -27.28 -11.48 9.43
N PHE A 25 -26.74 -10.54 10.21
CA PHE A 25 -25.80 -10.83 11.28
C PHE A 25 -26.41 -11.69 12.40
N GLU A 26 -27.64 -11.42 12.83
CA GLU A 26 -28.36 -12.23 13.81
C GLU A 26 -28.60 -13.66 13.29
N SER A 27 -29.02 -13.79 12.02
CA SER A 27 -29.20 -15.09 11.36
C SER A 27 -27.88 -15.87 11.28
N VAL A 28 -26.82 -15.25 10.78
CA VAL A 28 -25.47 -15.83 10.71
C VAL A 28 -25.00 -16.25 12.11
N SER A 29 -25.20 -15.40 13.12
CA SER A 29 -24.78 -15.67 14.50
C SER A 29 -25.53 -16.84 15.14
N LYS A 30 -26.80 -17.04 14.77
CA LYS A 30 -27.62 -18.15 15.26
C LYS A 30 -27.15 -19.49 14.72
N TYR A 31 -26.77 -19.57 13.45
CA TYR A 31 -26.41 -20.84 12.80
C TYR A 31 -24.90 -21.12 12.75
N ASN A 32 -24.04 -20.11 12.93
CA ASN A 32 -22.57 -20.23 12.85
C ASN A 32 -21.88 -19.92 14.18
N VAL A 33 -22.34 -20.57 15.26
CA VAL A 33 -21.84 -20.32 16.63
C VAL A 33 -20.35 -20.64 16.83
N HIS A 34 -19.76 -21.44 15.94
CA HIS A 34 -18.34 -21.79 15.97
C HIS A 34 -17.42 -20.67 15.45
N LEU A 35 -17.97 -19.73 14.66
CA LEU A 35 -17.23 -18.57 14.16
C LEU A 35 -17.05 -17.51 15.24
N ASN A 36 -15.96 -16.76 15.16
CA ASN A 36 -15.76 -15.60 16.01
C ASN A 36 -16.64 -14.41 15.55
N TYR A 37 -16.68 -13.35 16.36
CA TYR A 37 -17.54 -12.18 16.09
C TYR A 37 -17.24 -11.50 14.73
N PHE A 38 -15.97 -11.35 14.38
CA PHE A 38 -15.55 -10.70 13.11
C PHE A 38 -15.86 -11.56 11.89
N GLU A 39 -15.70 -12.88 11.98
CA GLU A 39 -16.07 -13.82 10.91
C GLU A 39 -17.58 -13.80 10.65
N ARG A 40 -18.40 -13.61 11.69
CA ARG A 40 -19.86 -13.45 11.54
C ARG A 40 -20.22 -12.12 10.91
N LEU A 41 -19.57 -11.02 11.29
CA LEU A 41 -19.75 -9.71 10.65
C LEU A 41 -19.38 -9.76 9.17
N TRP A 42 -18.29 -10.46 8.86
CA TRP A 42 -17.82 -10.69 7.50
C TRP A 42 -18.83 -11.49 6.68
N MET A 43 -19.27 -12.65 7.17
CA MET A 43 -20.28 -13.46 6.48
C MET A 43 -21.61 -12.69 6.30
N ALA A 44 -22.03 -11.91 7.31
CA ALA A 44 -23.22 -11.07 7.21
C ALA A 44 -23.09 -9.98 6.13
N TRP A 45 -21.89 -9.45 5.88
CA TRP A 45 -21.65 -8.47 4.82
C TRP A 45 -21.90 -9.05 3.44
N TYR A 46 -21.31 -10.22 3.15
CA TYR A 46 -21.51 -10.89 1.86
C TYR A 46 -22.96 -11.34 1.69
N ALA A 47 -23.61 -11.84 2.75
CA ALA A 47 -25.02 -12.21 2.72
C ALA A 47 -25.95 -11.00 2.50
N TYR A 48 -25.65 -9.86 3.13
CA TYR A 48 -26.44 -8.63 2.99
C TYR A 48 -26.33 -8.02 1.59
N ILE A 49 -25.14 -8.00 1.00
CA ILE A 49 -24.93 -7.48 -0.36
C ILE A 49 -25.47 -8.45 -1.41
N GLY A 50 -25.40 -9.77 -1.17
CA GLY A 50 -25.92 -10.80 -2.07
C GLY A 50 -25.15 -10.94 -3.39
N ASN A 51 -24.01 -10.27 -3.53
CA ASN A 51 -23.13 -10.33 -4.69
C ASN A 51 -21.67 -10.12 -4.27
N ASP A 52 -20.86 -11.16 -4.39
CA ASP A 52 -19.46 -11.15 -3.91
C ASP A 52 -18.59 -10.10 -4.59
N VAL A 53 -18.85 -9.80 -5.86
CA VAL A 53 -18.10 -8.77 -6.61
C VAL A 53 -18.40 -7.39 -6.06
N LEU A 54 -19.67 -7.06 -5.82
CA LEU A 54 -20.06 -5.81 -5.20
C LEU A 54 -19.58 -5.73 -3.75
N ALA A 55 -19.75 -6.81 -2.97
CA ALA A 55 -19.37 -6.88 -1.57
C ALA A 55 -17.87 -6.59 -1.41
N THR A 56 -17.05 -7.25 -2.21
CA THR A 56 -15.59 -7.09 -2.15
C THR A 56 -15.13 -5.79 -2.77
N GLY A 57 -15.71 -5.36 -3.90
CA GLY A 57 -15.36 -4.08 -4.54
C GLY A 57 -15.60 -2.90 -3.59
N ILE A 58 -16.79 -2.81 -3.00
CA ILE A 58 -17.16 -1.74 -2.06
C ILE A 58 -16.23 -1.76 -0.84
N MET A 59 -16.04 -2.93 -0.22
CA MET A 59 -15.19 -3.04 0.97
C MET A 59 -13.74 -2.69 0.67
N SER A 60 -13.19 -3.13 -0.47
CA SER A 60 -11.81 -2.86 -0.86
C SER A 60 -11.58 -1.36 -1.07
N PHE A 61 -12.47 -0.71 -1.82
CA PHE A 61 -12.33 0.73 -2.08
C PHE A 61 -12.56 1.56 -0.83
N MET A 62 -13.57 1.25 -0.02
CA MET A 62 -13.78 1.94 1.26
C MET A 62 -12.61 1.76 2.22
N MET A 63 -12.05 0.55 2.31
CA MET A 63 -10.86 0.28 3.11
C MET A 63 -9.68 1.13 2.64
N HIS A 64 -9.44 1.18 1.33
CA HIS A 64 -8.38 2.00 0.74
C HIS A 64 -8.53 3.48 1.13
N GLU A 65 -9.68 4.08 0.84
CA GLU A 65 -9.93 5.50 1.10
C GLU A 65 -9.81 5.84 2.59
N LEU A 66 -10.44 5.03 3.45
CA LEU A 66 -10.41 5.27 4.90
C LEU A 66 -9.00 5.16 5.46
N VAL A 67 -8.21 4.20 4.97
CA VAL A 67 -6.84 3.99 5.43
C VAL A 67 -5.92 5.07 4.89
N TYR A 68 -5.99 5.40 3.60
CA TYR A 68 -5.09 6.37 2.99
C TYR A 68 -5.26 7.77 3.59
N PHE A 69 -6.48 8.29 3.59
CA PHE A 69 -6.77 9.61 4.14
C PHE A 69 -6.69 9.62 5.67
N GLY A 70 -7.12 8.54 6.33
CA GLY A 70 -7.01 8.38 7.77
C GLY A 70 -5.56 8.35 8.26
N ARG A 71 -4.67 7.62 7.57
CA ARG A 71 -3.23 7.56 7.90
C ARG A 71 -2.50 8.85 7.56
N SER A 72 -2.96 9.59 6.56
CA SER A 72 -2.43 10.91 6.19
C SER A 72 -2.75 11.98 7.23
N LEU A 73 -3.92 11.91 7.89
CA LEU A 73 -4.41 12.96 8.79
C LEU A 73 -3.46 13.30 9.96
N PRO A 74 -2.84 12.34 10.68
CA PRO A 74 -1.83 12.65 11.70
C PRO A 74 -0.69 13.53 11.17
N TRP A 75 -0.23 13.29 9.94
CA TRP A 75 0.86 14.04 9.31
C TRP A 75 0.45 15.50 9.04
N ILE A 76 -0.79 15.69 8.58
CA ILE A 76 -1.40 17.01 8.37
C ILE A 76 -1.49 17.78 9.69
N ILE A 77 -1.93 17.11 10.77
CA ILE A 77 -2.09 17.73 12.09
C ILE A 77 -0.72 18.17 12.63
N ILE A 78 0.32 17.34 12.53
CA ILE A 78 1.63 17.71 13.07
C ILE A 78 2.33 18.81 12.27
N ASP A 79 2.07 18.94 10.95
CA ASP A 79 2.54 20.07 10.14
C ASP A 79 1.98 21.42 10.66
N CYS A 80 0.86 21.42 11.39
CA CYS A 80 0.29 22.62 12.02
C CYS A 80 0.84 22.91 13.43
N ILE A 81 1.69 22.06 14.00
CA ILE A 81 2.16 22.16 15.39
C ILE A 81 3.68 22.45 15.40
N PRO A 82 4.12 23.70 15.69
CA PRO A 82 5.53 24.10 15.57
C PRO A 82 6.53 23.26 16.37
N TYR A 83 6.09 22.60 17.45
CA TYR A 83 6.94 21.70 18.24
C TYR A 83 7.55 20.57 17.40
N PHE A 84 6.86 20.09 16.36
CA PHE A 84 7.33 18.99 15.53
C PHE A 84 8.31 19.42 14.43
N ASN A 85 8.51 20.72 14.20
CA ASN A 85 9.44 21.22 13.18
C ASN A 85 10.89 20.76 13.40
N LYS A 86 11.27 20.42 14.64
CA LYS A 86 12.59 19.84 14.96
C LYS A 86 12.82 18.45 14.38
N TYR A 87 11.75 17.74 14.03
CA TYR A 87 11.78 16.41 13.40
C TYR A 87 11.51 16.49 11.90
N LYS A 88 11.16 17.65 11.34
CA LYS A 88 10.95 17.82 9.91
C LYS A 88 12.30 17.80 9.19
N ILE A 89 12.46 16.91 8.21
CA ILE A 89 13.73 16.71 7.50
C ILE A 89 14.10 17.97 6.71
N GLN A 90 13.20 18.43 5.83
CA GLN A 90 13.31 19.71 5.12
C GLN A 90 12.49 20.80 5.84
N ASN A 91 12.91 21.23 7.03
CA ASN A 91 12.16 22.15 7.89
C ASN A 91 11.85 23.55 7.32
N GLN A 92 12.47 23.93 6.19
CA GLN A 92 12.18 25.17 5.47
C GLN A 92 11.00 25.05 4.49
N LYS A 93 10.47 23.84 4.27
CA LYS A 93 9.42 23.52 3.30
C LYS A 93 8.26 22.79 3.98
N ILE A 94 7.47 23.52 4.74
CA ILE A 94 6.23 22.99 5.35
C ILE A 94 5.08 23.18 4.34
N PRO A 95 4.32 22.13 4.00
CA PRO A 95 3.25 22.24 3.02
C PRO A 95 2.12 23.14 3.53
N THR A 96 1.68 24.07 2.69
CA THR A 96 0.54 24.94 2.99
C THR A 96 -0.79 24.17 2.87
N ALA A 97 -1.84 24.67 3.54
CA ALA A 97 -3.18 24.08 3.41
C ALA A 97 -3.69 24.08 1.95
N ALA A 98 -3.29 25.07 1.15
CA ALA A 98 -3.64 25.14 -0.27
C ALA A 98 -2.96 24.01 -1.07
N GLU A 99 -1.67 23.73 -0.82
CA GLU A 99 -0.94 22.64 -1.46
C GLU A 99 -1.51 21.29 -1.05
N GLN A 100 -1.80 21.08 0.24
CA GLN A 100 -2.43 19.85 0.70
C GLN A 100 -3.81 19.65 0.08
N TRP A 101 -4.62 20.71 -0.03
CA TRP A 101 -5.93 20.62 -0.68
C TRP A 101 -5.83 20.33 -2.19
N GLN A 102 -4.85 20.92 -2.88
CA GLN A 102 -4.60 20.62 -4.29
C GLN A 102 -4.16 19.17 -4.49
N CYS A 103 -3.24 18.69 -3.64
CA CYS A 103 -2.81 17.30 -3.59
C CYS A 103 -4.00 16.35 -3.35
N ALA A 104 -4.80 16.61 -2.30
CA ALA A 104 -5.98 15.82 -1.94
C ALA A 104 -6.95 15.64 -3.12
N LYS A 105 -7.24 16.72 -3.85
CA LYS A 105 -8.17 16.67 -4.99
C LYS A 105 -7.66 15.81 -6.14
N LEU A 106 -6.37 15.90 -6.46
CA LEU A 106 -5.81 15.10 -7.56
C LEU A 106 -5.70 13.63 -7.17
N VAL A 107 -5.27 13.36 -5.94
CA VAL A 107 -5.23 12.01 -5.37
C VAL A 107 -6.63 11.39 -5.39
N LEU A 108 -7.64 12.09 -4.85
CA LEU A 108 -9.02 11.63 -4.87
C LEU A 108 -9.53 11.39 -6.30
N LEU A 109 -9.22 12.30 -7.23
CA LEU A 109 -9.57 12.09 -8.64
C LEU A 109 -8.91 10.82 -9.20
N SER A 110 -7.62 10.59 -8.91
CA SER A 110 -6.89 9.39 -9.31
C SER A 110 -7.51 8.13 -8.72
N HIS A 111 -7.85 8.13 -7.43
CA HIS A 111 -8.46 6.99 -6.76
C HIS A 111 -9.79 6.59 -7.43
N PHE A 112 -10.64 7.55 -7.79
CA PHE A 112 -11.91 7.26 -8.46
C PHE A 112 -11.78 6.92 -9.94
N THR A 113 -10.77 7.43 -10.64
CA THR A 113 -10.65 7.28 -12.11
C THR A 113 -9.66 6.21 -12.55
N VAL A 114 -8.72 5.82 -11.69
CA VAL A 114 -7.63 4.88 -11.97
C VAL A 114 -7.74 3.67 -11.05
N GLU A 115 -7.69 3.88 -9.74
CA GLU A 115 -7.61 2.78 -8.78
C GLU A 115 -8.94 2.06 -8.58
N LEU A 116 -10.06 2.78 -8.53
CA LEU A 116 -11.38 2.19 -8.40
C LEU A 116 -11.67 1.20 -9.55
N PRO A 117 -11.45 1.53 -10.85
CA PRO A 117 -11.49 0.54 -11.93
C PRO A 117 -10.53 -0.64 -11.71
N GLN A 118 -9.31 -0.40 -11.26
CA GLN A 118 -8.35 -1.49 -10.99
C GLN A 118 -8.85 -2.43 -9.89
N ILE A 119 -9.38 -1.90 -8.79
CA ILE A 119 -9.96 -2.65 -7.67
C ILE A 119 -11.19 -3.45 -8.13
N TRP A 120 -12.06 -2.85 -8.95
CA TRP A 120 -13.26 -3.53 -9.44
C TRP A 120 -12.95 -4.67 -10.41
N LEU A 121 -11.95 -4.48 -11.27
CA LEU A 121 -11.48 -5.52 -12.20
C LEU A 121 -10.61 -6.57 -11.50
N PHE A 122 -9.95 -6.20 -10.40
CA PHE A 122 -9.10 -7.08 -9.62
C PHE A 122 -9.86 -8.24 -8.99
N HIS A 123 -11.02 -7.99 -8.36
CA HIS A 123 -11.70 -9.03 -7.60
C HIS A 123 -12.15 -10.23 -8.45
N PRO A 124 -12.85 -10.06 -9.59
CA PRO A 124 -13.19 -11.19 -10.46
C PRO A 124 -11.96 -11.96 -10.96
N MET A 125 -10.85 -11.26 -11.22
CA MET A 125 -9.59 -11.90 -11.63
C MET A 125 -8.97 -12.71 -10.49
N ALA A 126 -8.96 -12.17 -9.27
CA ALA A 126 -8.43 -12.86 -8.10
C ALA A 126 -9.28 -14.08 -7.74
N GLN A 127 -10.61 -13.98 -7.80
CA GLN A 127 -11.52 -15.13 -7.65
C GLN A 127 -11.28 -16.19 -8.72
N PHE A 128 -11.09 -15.80 -9.99
CA PHE A 128 -10.72 -16.73 -11.07
C PHE A 128 -9.44 -17.51 -10.72
N PHE A 129 -8.48 -16.86 -10.07
CA PHE A 129 -7.25 -17.50 -9.63
C PHE A 129 -7.35 -18.25 -8.29
N GLY A 130 -8.51 -18.27 -7.63
CA GLY A 130 -8.78 -19.04 -6.42
C GLY A 130 -8.64 -18.26 -5.12
N LEU A 131 -8.79 -16.93 -5.15
CA LEU A 131 -8.80 -16.10 -3.93
C LEU A 131 -10.02 -16.46 -3.08
N GLY A 132 -9.76 -16.90 -1.84
CA GLY A 132 -10.80 -17.21 -0.87
C GLY A 132 -11.39 -15.96 -0.23
N THR A 133 -12.70 -15.97 0.00
CA THR A 133 -13.45 -14.96 0.76
C THR A 133 -14.22 -15.58 1.93
N GLU A 134 -14.14 -16.91 2.07
CA GLU A 134 -14.84 -17.72 3.05
C GLU A 134 -14.20 -17.69 4.44
N VAL A 135 -15.04 -17.95 5.44
CA VAL A 135 -14.63 -18.10 6.84
C VAL A 135 -14.57 -19.59 7.22
N PRO A 136 -13.75 -20.00 8.21
CA PRO A 136 -12.96 -19.19 9.14
C PRO A 136 -11.75 -18.50 8.49
N PHE A 137 -11.30 -17.40 9.09
CA PHE A 137 -10.16 -16.66 8.59
C PHE A 137 -8.86 -17.48 8.68
N PRO A 138 -7.87 -17.20 7.81
CA PRO A 138 -6.57 -17.84 7.91
C PRO A 138 -5.92 -17.58 9.27
N PRO A 139 -5.12 -18.53 9.79
CA PRO A 139 -4.38 -18.30 11.02
C PRO A 139 -3.37 -17.16 10.83
N VAL A 140 -3.13 -16.39 11.90
CA VAL A 140 -2.28 -15.19 11.86
C VAL A 140 -0.88 -15.45 11.30
N TRP A 141 -0.27 -16.59 11.65
CA TRP A 141 1.05 -16.95 11.13
C TRP A 141 1.06 -17.12 9.60
N LYS A 142 -0.05 -17.61 9.02
CA LYS A 142 -0.18 -17.78 7.57
C LYS A 142 -0.21 -16.43 6.88
N MET A 143 -1.06 -15.54 7.37
CA MET A 143 -1.13 -14.17 6.86
C MET A 143 0.22 -13.47 6.98
N ALA A 144 0.89 -13.60 8.13
CA ALA A 144 2.17 -12.96 8.40
C ALA A 144 3.28 -13.37 7.42
N TYR A 145 3.46 -14.67 7.14
CA TYR A 145 4.51 -15.10 6.20
C TYR A 145 4.18 -14.69 4.76
N GLN A 146 2.90 -14.77 4.35
CA GLN A 146 2.48 -14.36 3.00
C GLN A 146 2.74 -12.86 2.80
N ILE A 147 2.36 -12.03 3.77
CA ILE A 147 2.63 -10.58 3.80
C ILE A 147 4.13 -10.30 3.75
N ALA A 148 4.95 -11.02 4.52
CA ALA A 148 6.41 -10.83 4.49
C ALA A 148 7.00 -11.13 3.09
N ILE A 149 6.50 -12.16 2.41
CA ILE A 149 6.89 -12.46 1.02
C ILE A 149 6.42 -11.33 0.08
N PHE A 150 5.19 -10.83 0.25
CA PHE A 150 4.67 -9.74 -0.58
C PHE A 150 5.48 -8.45 -0.42
N PHE A 151 5.91 -8.12 0.80
CA PHE A 151 6.83 -7.00 1.04
C PHE A 151 8.13 -7.14 0.22
N VAL A 152 8.76 -8.32 0.21
CA VAL A 152 10.01 -8.53 -0.52
C VAL A 152 9.81 -8.46 -2.03
N LEU A 153 8.75 -9.10 -2.54
CA LEU A 153 8.49 -9.15 -3.98
C LEU A 153 8.01 -7.80 -4.51
N GLU A 154 7.15 -7.10 -3.78
CA GLU A 154 6.66 -5.76 -4.17
C GLU A 154 7.78 -4.74 -4.10
N ASP A 155 8.64 -4.78 -3.07
CA ASP A 155 9.80 -3.89 -3.01
C ASP A 155 10.74 -4.07 -4.21
N ALA A 156 10.91 -5.32 -4.68
CA ALA A 156 11.65 -5.59 -5.92
C ALA A 156 10.96 -4.98 -7.14
N TRP A 157 9.65 -5.22 -7.33
CA TRP A 157 8.88 -4.62 -8.43
C TRP A 157 8.99 -3.09 -8.40
N HIS A 158 8.75 -2.51 -7.23
CA HIS A 158 8.77 -1.08 -7.00
C HIS A 158 10.14 -0.49 -7.32
N TYR A 159 11.23 -1.07 -6.80
CA TYR A 159 12.59 -0.57 -7.07
C TYR A 159 12.88 -0.48 -8.58
N TRP A 160 12.58 -1.54 -9.33
CA TRP A 160 12.88 -1.57 -10.76
C TRP A 160 12.00 -0.62 -11.57
N MET A 161 10.70 -0.56 -11.28
CA MET A 161 9.78 0.37 -11.93
C MET A 161 10.12 1.82 -11.60
N HIS A 162 10.37 2.11 -10.33
CA HIS A 162 10.73 3.44 -9.87
C HIS A 162 12.06 3.90 -10.50
N ARG A 163 13.08 3.04 -10.53
CA ARG A 163 14.33 3.33 -11.24
C ARG A 163 14.12 3.55 -12.74
N ALA A 164 13.25 2.76 -13.38
CA ALA A 164 12.91 2.95 -14.79
C ALA A 164 12.18 4.29 -15.02
N PHE A 165 11.31 4.69 -14.10
CA PHE A 165 10.63 5.98 -14.13
C PHE A 165 11.58 7.18 -14.00
N HIS A 166 12.79 7.00 -13.47
CA HIS A 166 13.85 8.02 -13.51
C HIS A 166 14.66 8.05 -14.81
N TRP A 167 14.33 7.21 -15.81
CA TRP A 167 14.89 7.33 -17.14
C TRP A 167 14.28 8.53 -17.87
N GLY A 168 15.11 9.39 -18.47
CA GLY A 168 14.75 10.73 -18.95
C GLY A 168 13.37 10.92 -19.60
N PRO A 169 12.96 10.10 -20.59
CA PRO A 169 11.62 10.17 -21.18
C PRO A 169 10.49 9.81 -20.20
N LEU A 170 10.63 8.72 -19.45
CA LEU A 170 9.64 8.29 -18.46
C LEU A 170 9.56 9.27 -17.30
N TYR A 171 10.68 9.85 -16.87
CA TYR A 171 10.66 10.87 -15.82
C TYR A 171 9.78 12.04 -16.24
N LYS A 172 10.02 12.59 -17.44
CA LYS A 172 9.27 13.74 -17.94
C LYS A 172 7.78 13.45 -18.13
N ALA A 173 7.43 12.25 -18.58
CA ALA A 173 6.06 11.90 -18.97
C ALA A 173 5.22 11.29 -17.83
N VAL A 174 5.86 10.61 -16.88
CA VAL A 174 5.20 9.76 -15.88
C VAL A 174 5.51 10.24 -14.45
N HIS A 175 6.79 10.38 -14.11
CA HIS A 175 7.21 10.51 -12.71
C HIS A 175 7.42 11.94 -12.21
N LYS A 176 7.51 12.92 -13.12
CA LYS A 176 7.69 14.32 -12.78
C LYS A 176 6.55 14.87 -11.91
N ILE A 177 5.33 14.35 -12.06
CA ILE A 177 4.17 14.75 -11.25
C ILE A 177 4.40 14.36 -9.79
N HIS A 178 4.88 13.14 -9.55
CA HIS A 178 5.22 12.65 -8.22
C HIS A 178 6.31 13.51 -7.54
N HIS A 179 7.30 13.91 -8.33
CA HIS A 179 8.37 14.82 -7.91
C HIS A 179 8.00 16.29 -7.82
N GLN A 180 6.72 16.66 -7.96
CA GLN A 180 6.28 18.05 -7.84
C GLN A 180 6.67 18.66 -6.48
N TYR A 181 6.60 17.85 -5.41
CA TYR A 181 7.00 18.25 -4.07
C TYR A 181 8.39 17.72 -3.75
N SER A 182 9.39 18.60 -3.82
CA SER A 182 10.78 18.27 -3.46
C SER A 182 10.98 17.98 -1.95
N ALA A 183 10.05 18.43 -1.11
CA ALA A 183 9.86 17.98 0.27
C ALA A 183 8.51 17.28 0.34
N PRO A 184 8.46 15.94 0.38
CA PRO A 184 7.21 15.22 0.38
C PRO A 184 6.48 15.39 1.72
N PHE A 185 5.18 15.12 1.69
CA PHE A 185 4.31 15.00 2.86
C PHE A 185 3.38 13.80 2.66
N GLY A 186 2.86 13.22 3.73
CA GLY A 186 2.20 11.90 3.67
C GLY A 186 1.11 11.76 2.60
N LEU A 187 0.31 12.80 2.37
CA LEU A 187 -0.75 12.82 1.36
C LEU A 187 -0.24 12.78 -0.09
N ALA A 188 1.03 13.14 -0.32
CA ALA A 188 1.66 13.11 -1.64
C ALA A 188 2.12 11.70 -2.06
N ALA A 189 1.98 10.69 -1.18
CA ALA A 189 2.42 9.32 -1.45
C ALA A 189 1.82 8.71 -2.74
N GLU A 190 0.55 9.00 -3.03
CA GLU A 190 -0.15 8.57 -4.25
C GLU A 190 -0.44 9.75 -5.21
N TYR A 191 0.21 10.90 -4.99
CA TYR A 191 0.16 12.01 -5.94
C TYR A 191 1.08 11.71 -7.12
N ALA A 192 0.56 11.02 -8.13
CA ALA A 192 1.35 10.56 -9.27
C ALA A 192 0.55 10.60 -10.59
N SER A 193 1.22 10.32 -11.71
CA SER A 193 0.53 10.18 -12.99
C SER A 193 -0.31 8.88 -13.03
N PRO A 194 -1.38 8.80 -13.85
CA PRO A 194 -2.17 7.58 -13.98
C PRO A 194 -1.33 6.34 -14.35
N ILE A 195 -0.32 6.51 -15.21
CA ILE A 195 0.56 5.40 -15.63
C ILE A 195 1.38 4.88 -14.45
N GLU A 196 1.88 5.78 -13.61
CA GLU A 196 2.63 5.42 -12.42
C GLU A 196 1.76 4.69 -11.40
N VAL A 197 0.59 5.25 -11.09
CA VAL A 197 -0.41 4.63 -10.20
C VAL A 197 -0.77 3.23 -10.69
N MET A 198 -1.07 3.07 -11.99
CA MET A 198 -1.38 1.75 -12.56
C MET A 198 -0.21 0.77 -12.43
N SER A 199 1.02 1.23 -12.70
CA SER A 199 2.20 0.36 -12.73
C SER A 199 2.65 -0.07 -11.32
N LEU A 200 2.67 0.85 -10.36
CA LEU A 200 3.01 0.54 -8.97
C LEU A 200 1.87 -0.22 -8.29
N GLY A 201 0.62 0.15 -8.54
CA GLY A 201 -0.56 -0.58 -8.10
C GLY A 201 -0.60 -2.02 -8.62
N PHE A 202 -0.16 -2.26 -9.86
CA PHE A 202 0.01 -3.62 -10.39
C PHE A 202 1.04 -4.43 -9.58
N GLY A 203 2.10 -3.82 -9.07
CA GLY A 203 3.03 -4.49 -8.16
C GLY A 203 2.34 -4.92 -6.87
N THR A 204 1.72 -3.96 -6.17
CA THR A 204 1.04 -4.18 -4.89
C THR A 204 -0.02 -5.27 -4.95
N VAL A 205 -0.77 -5.31 -6.04
CA VAL A 205 -1.98 -6.12 -6.16
C VAL A 205 -1.76 -7.36 -7.04
N GLY A 206 -0.96 -7.24 -8.10
CA GLY A 206 -0.65 -8.32 -9.03
C GLY A 206 0.29 -9.38 -8.45
N ILE A 207 1.23 -9.01 -7.57
CA ILE A 207 2.12 -9.99 -6.92
C ILE A 207 1.33 -11.02 -6.10
N PRO A 208 0.40 -10.59 -5.21
CA PRO A 208 -0.48 -11.54 -4.53
C PRO A 208 -1.39 -12.35 -5.48
N ILE A 209 -1.84 -11.80 -6.62
CA ILE A 209 -2.58 -12.59 -7.62
C ILE A 209 -1.71 -13.69 -8.19
N VAL A 210 -0.48 -13.37 -8.59
CA VAL A 210 0.46 -14.37 -9.14
C VAL A 210 0.72 -15.44 -8.09
N TRP A 211 0.90 -15.05 -6.82
CA TRP A 211 0.98 -15.99 -5.71
C TRP A 211 -0.27 -16.89 -5.63
N CYS A 212 -1.46 -16.31 -5.65
CA CYS A 212 -2.72 -17.05 -5.60
C CYS A 212 -2.89 -17.97 -6.82
N ALA A 213 -2.51 -17.52 -8.02
CA ALA A 213 -2.59 -18.29 -9.25
C ALA A 213 -1.72 -19.56 -9.19
N ILE A 214 -0.54 -19.47 -8.56
CA ILE A 214 0.41 -20.57 -8.40
C ILE A 214 0.02 -21.49 -7.24
N THR A 215 -0.31 -20.91 -6.08
CA THR A 215 -0.47 -21.66 -4.82
C THR A 215 -1.90 -22.10 -4.54
N LYS A 216 -2.89 -21.39 -5.10
CA LYS A 216 -4.31 -21.52 -4.75
C LYS A 216 -4.57 -21.34 -3.24
N ASP A 217 -3.69 -20.63 -2.54
CA ASP A 217 -3.75 -20.43 -1.09
C ASP A 217 -3.53 -18.94 -0.76
N LEU A 218 -4.59 -18.16 -0.92
CA LEU A 218 -4.64 -16.77 -0.51
C LEU A 218 -6.08 -16.37 -0.16
N HIS A 219 -6.22 -15.63 0.93
CA HIS A 219 -7.52 -15.12 1.38
C HIS A 219 -7.54 -13.60 1.28
N ILE A 220 -8.69 -13.02 0.93
CA ILE A 220 -8.86 -11.56 0.78
C ILE A 220 -8.54 -10.77 2.07
N LEU A 221 -8.75 -11.36 3.25
CA LEU A 221 -8.31 -10.72 4.50
C LEU A 221 -6.78 -10.52 4.56
N THR A 222 -5.99 -11.50 4.08
CA THR A 222 -4.53 -11.32 3.97
C THR A 222 -4.21 -10.17 3.01
N MET A 223 -4.94 -10.06 1.89
CA MET A 223 -4.81 -8.95 0.95
C MET A 223 -5.09 -7.60 1.59
N TYR A 224 -6.16 -7.49 2.38
CA TYR A 224 -6.49 -6.23 3.06
C TYR A 224 -5.44 -5.83 4.07
N ILE A 225 -4.96 -6.77 4.90
CA ILE A 225 -3.89 -6.48 5.85
C ILE A 225 -2.60 -6.08 5.11
N TRP A 226 -2.26 -6.78 4.04
CA TRP A 226 -1.14 -6.43 3.16
C TRP A 226 -1.25 -4.99 2.63
N ILE A 227 -2.38 -4.63 2.01
CA ILE A 227 -2.61 -3.30 1.45
C ILE A 227 -2.55 -2.23 2.55
N VAL A 228 -3.16 -2.47 3.71
CA VAL A 228 -3.08 -1.53 4.86
C VAL A 228 -1.62 -1.28 5.26
N LEU A 229 -0.83 -2.35 5.43
CA LEU A 229 0.59 -2.21 5.80
C LEU A 229 1.39 -1.49 4.71
N ARG A 230 1.08 -1.75 3.44
CA ARG A 230 1.72 -1.10 2.30
C ARG A 230 1.40 0.39 2.21
N LEU A 231 0.15 0.79 2.44
CA LEU A 231 -0.29 2.18 2.50
C LEU A 231 0.37 2.92 3.67
N PHE A 232 0.41 2.28 4.85
CA PHE A 232 1.13 2.82 6.00
C PHE A 232 2.60 3.07 5.67
N GLN A 233 3.27 2.09 5.04
CA GLN A 233 4.66 2.25 4.63
C GLN A 233 4.84 3.41 3.64
N ALA A 234 4.02 3.49 2.59
CA ALA A 234 4.11 4.54 1.57
C ALA A 234 3.95 5.93 2.21
N ILE A 235 2.88 6.12 2.97
CA ILE A 235 2.56 7.41 3.60
C ILE A 235 3.65 7.80 4.60
N ASP A 236 4.17 6.85 5.37
CA ASP A 236 5.22 7.12 6.35
C ASP A 236 6.55 7.49 5.68
N ALA A 237 6.91 6.84 4.57
CA ALA A 237 8.07 7.19 3.76
C ALA A 237 7.95 8.59 3.13
N HIS A 238 6.73 9.07 2.87
CA HIS A 238 6.49 10.42 2.35
C HIS A 238 6.26 11.48 3.42
N SER A 239 6.18 11.11 4.71
CA SER A 239 5.77 12.02 5.77
C SER A 239 6.65 13.28 5.89
N GLY A 240 7.93 13.18 5.52
CA GLY A 240 8.93 14.23 5.68
C GLY A 240 9.37 14.43 7.13
N TYR A 241 9.12 13.44 8.00
CA TYR A 241 9.45 13.48 9.43
C TYR A 241 10.40 12.35 9.82
N GLU A 242 11.43 12.73 10.57
CA GLU A 242 12.40 11.83 11.16
C GLU A 242 12.31 11.88 12.69
N PHE A 243 11.72 10.84 13.28
CA PHE A 243 11.57 10.71 14.73
C PHE A 243 12.59 9.74 15.33
N PRO A 244 12.94 9.89 16.61
CA PRO A 244 13.77 8.91 17.33
C PRO A 244 13.20 7.48 17.35
N TRP A 245 11.92 7.30 17.02
CA TRP A 245 11.23 6.02 16.95
C TRP A 245 10.82 5.62 15.52
N SER A 246 11.34 6.30 14.49
CA SER A 246 11.18 5.84 13.10
C SER A 246 11.69 4.41 12.95
N LEU A 247 11.00 3.60 12.14
CA LEU A 247 11.23 2.15 12.10
C LEU A 247 12.67 1.78 11.70
N HIS A 248 13.33 2.61 10.88
CA HIS A 248 14.70 2.34 10.44
C HIS A 248 15.74 2.37 11.59
N HIS A 249 15.42 3.00 12.72
CA HIS A 249 16.27 2.94 13.92
C HIS A 249 16.26 1.56 14.60
N PHE A 250 15.21 0.76 14.39
CA PHE A 250 15.08 -0.60 14.92
C PHE A 250 15.34 -1.67 13.86
N LEU A 251 15.03 -1.38 12.59
CA LEU A 251 15.28 -2.22 11.42
C LEU A 251 16.17 -1.45 10.43
N PRO A 252 17.50 -1.52 10.54
CA PRO A 252 18.42 -0.67 9.77
C PRO A 252 18.34 -0.80 8.24
N PHE A 253 17.75 -1.89 7.74
CA PHE A 253 17.52 -2.12 6.32
C PHE A 253 16.19 -1.53 5.83
N TRP A 254 15.35 -0.98 6.71
CA TRP A 254 14.11 -0.30 6.34
C TRP A 254 14.41 1.07 5.73
N ALA A 255 13.78 1.38 4.60
CA ALA A 255 13.79 2.70 4.00
C ALA A 255 12.67 3.53 4.66
N GLY A 256 13.04 4.48 5.51
CA GLY A 256 12.10 5.40 6.14
C GLY A 256 11.97 6.71 5.37
N ALA A 257 11.35 7.69 6.02
CA ALA A 257 11.15 9.02 5.45
C ALA A 257 12.46 9.70 5.06
N GLU A 258 13.52 9.50 5.84
CA GLU A 258 14.85 10.03 5.55
C GLU A 258 15.44 9.56 4.22
N HIS A 259 15.17 8.30 3.84
CA HIS A 259 15.68 7.74 2.60
C HIS A 259 14.93 8.33 1.40
N HIS A 260 13.61 8.42 1.51
CA HIS A 260 12.77 8.89 0.42
C HIS A 260 12.72 10.42 0.30
N ASP A 261 12.90 11.16 1.40
CA ASP A 261 13.03 12.62 1.35
C ASP A 261 14.27 13.05 0.56
N VAL A 262 15.42 12.37 0.76
CA VAL A 262 16.63 12.59 -0.06
C VAL A 262 16.39 12.27 -1.54
N HIS A 263 15.54 11.28 -1.84
CA HIS A 263 15.13 10.97 -3.20
C HIS A 263 14.39 12.15 -3.86
N HIS A 264 13.38 12.70 -3.18
CA HIS A 264 12.62 13.87 -3.65
C HIS A 264 13.46 15.15 -3.70
N GLU A 265 14.44 15.31 -2.80
CA GLU A 265 15.34 16.47 -2.80
C GLU A 265 16.27 16.47 -4.02
N LYS A 266 16.82 15.30 -4.37
CA LYS A 266 17.89 15.17 -5.36
C LYS A 266 17.43 14.68 -6.73
N PHE A 267 16.22 14.14 -6.83
CA PHE A 267 15.65 13.58 -8.05
C PHE A 267 16.50 12.45 -8.68
N ILE A 268 17.34 11.79 -7.88
CA ILE A 268 18.21 10.69 -8.34
C ILE A 268 18.60 9.78 -7.17
N GLY A 269 18.69 8.48 -7.42
CA GLY A 269 19.05 7.46 -6.43
C GLY A 269 17.95 7.19 -5.40
N ASN A 270 18.20 6.36 -4.39
CA ASN A 270 17.23 6.02 -3.34
C ASN A 270 15.87 5.54 -3.91
N TYR A 271 15.90 4.59 -4.85
CA TYR A 271 14.70 4.13 -5.56
C TYR A 271 13.88 3.09 -4.79
N SER A 272 14.44 2.50 -3.73
CA SER A 272 13.76 1.46 -2.96
C SER A 272 12.61 2.05 -2.16
N SER A 273 11.51 1.30 -2.03
CA SER A 273 10.34 1.76 -1.28
C SER A 273 10.40 1.34 0.18
N SER A 274 10.49 0.04 0.45
CA SER A 274 10.43 -0.52 1.81
C SER A 274 11.81 -0.86 2.36
N PHE A 275 12.71 -1.41 1.52
CA PHE A 275 13.99 -1.93 1.98
C PHE A 275 15.18 -1.34 1.22
N ARG A 276 16.19 -0.88 1.95
CA ARG A 276 17.39 -0.21 1.40
C ARG A 276 18.32 -1.12 0.59
N TRP A 277 18.08 -2.44 0.57
CA TRP A 277 19.02 -3.40 0.00
C TRP A 277 19.28 -3.20 -1.48
N TRP A 278 18.30 -2.77 -2.27
CA TRP A 278 18.47 -2.66 -3.72
C TRP A 278 19.35 -1.47 -4.04
N ASP A 279 19.11 -0.34 -3.35
CA ASP A 279 19.97 0.83 -3.43
C ASP A 279 21.39 0.56 -2.96
N TYR A 280 21.55 -0.23 -1.89
CA TYR A 280 22.86 -0.61 -1.39
C TYR A 280 23.61 -1.52 -2.38
N VAL A 281 22.96 -2.59 -2.86
CA VAL A 281 23.56 -3.59 -3.76
C VAL A 281 23.94 -2.97 -5.09
N LEU A 282 23.12 -2.06 -5.62
CA LEU A 282 23.33 -1.43 -6.92
C LEU A 282 24.05 -0.07 -6.83
N ASP A 283 24.48 0.32 -5.63
CA ASP A 283 25.16 1.59 -5.30
C ASP A 283 24.40 2.84 -5.78
N THR A 284 23.06 2.79 -5.73
CA THR A 284 22.15 3.88 -6.11
C THR A 284 21.73 4.77 -4.95
N GLU A 285 22.31 4.62 -3.75
CA GLU A 285 22.04 5.53 -2.63
C GLU A 285 22.52 6.96 -2.93
N ALA A 286 21.68 7.98 -2.71
CA ALA A 286 21.96 9.40 -2.99
C ALA A 286 22.38 10.22 -1.76
N GLY A 287 22.47 9.58 -0.58
CA GLY A 287 22.91 10.22 0.66
C GLY A 287 24.35 10.75 0.64
N ALA A 288 24.67 11.61 1.61
CA ALA A 288 26.02 12.17 1.78
C ALA A 288 27.06 11.06 2.04
N GLU A 289 26.71 10.07 2.86
CA GLU A 289 27.58 8.94 3.17
C GLU A 289 27.89 8.09 1.93
N ALA A 290 26.88 7.75 1.14
CA ALA A 290 27.05 7.03 -0.12
C ALA A 290 27.94 7.80 -1.10
N SER A 291 27.76 9.12 -1.19
CA SER A 291 28.59 9.99 -2.03
C SER A 291 30.06 10.02 -1.56
N LYS A 292 30.30 10.10 -0.25
CA LYS A 292 31.64 9.99 0.36
C LYS A 292 32.27 8.63 0.05
N ARG A 293 31.54 7.54 0.28
CA ARG A 293 31.97 6.15 0.00
C ARG A 293 32.38 5.96 -1.46
N ARG A 294 31.59 6.47 -2.42
CA ARG A 294 31.93 6.42 -3.86
C ARG A 294 33.18 7.22 -4.19
N ARG A 295 33.34 8.41 -3.60
CA ARG A 295 34.54 9.25 -3.77
C ARG A 295 35.80 8.55 -3.26
N GLU A 296 35.74 7.95 -2.07
CA GLU A 296 36.86 7.22 -1.47
C GLU A 296 37.24 5.98 -2.29
N LYS A 297 36.26 5.20 -2.76
CA LYS A 297 36.48 4.07 -3.68
C LYS A 297 37.19 4.52 -4.97
N LYS A 298 36.77 5.64 -5.57
CA LYS A 298 37.40 6.20 -6.77
C LYS A 298 38.86 6.63 -6.52
N LEU A 299 39.12 7.30 -5.40
CA LEU A 299 40.48 7.70 -5.00
C LEU A 299 41.38 6.50 -4.73
N ALA A 300 40.88 5.48 -4.03
CA ALA A 300 41.63 4.25 -3.78
C ALA A 300 41.98 3.51 -5.08
N LYS A 301 41.04 3.45 -6.03
CA LYS A 301 41.30 2.86 -7.36
C LYS A 301 42.34 3.65 -8.14
N ALA A 302 42.30 4.99 -8.10
CA ALA A 302 43.29 5.84 -8.74
C ALA A 302 44.69 5.65 -8.14
N ARG A 303 44.81 5.54 -6.81
CA ARG A 303 46.09 5.28 -6.12
C ARG A 303 46.69 3.91 -6.46
N LYS A 304 45.87 2.90 -6.70
CA LYS A 304 46.32 1.55 -7.10
C LYS A 304 46.74 1.47 -8.58
N ALA A 305 46.36 2.45 -9.39
CA ALA A 305 46.68 2.51 -10.81
C ALA A 305 47.94 3.37 -11.11
N GLN A 306 48.51 3.98 -10.08
CA GLN A 306 49.80 4.68 -10.08
C GLN A 306 50.88 3.74 -9.55
#